data_AF-A0A938N773-F1
#
_entry.id   AF-A0A938N773-F1
#
_cell.length_a   1.000
_cell.length_b   1.000
_cell.length_c   1.000
_cell.angle_alpha   90.00
_cell.angle_beta   90.00
_cell.angle_gamma   90.00
#
_symmetry.space_group_name_H-M   'P 1'
#
loop_
_entity.id
_entity.type
_entity.pdbx_description
1 polymer ?
#
loop_
_entity_poly.entity_id
_entity_poly.type
_entity_poly.pdbx_seq_one_letter_code
_entity_poly.pdbx_strand_id
1 'polypeptide(L)'
;MHALHTTIVIGSLAALCSVAHAGVEGGIRCWGYNASGQCNVPSGLPLMAWVEGGANHTIALQNNGVVRAWGLNNYGQSNVPTNLGVVVDVAGGFGHSVALINNGTVRCWGLNDFGQCAVPSGLGVVSWIATSLDHTLSLNTSGVVRAWGANLDGQCNVPTNLGVVARIAAGGYHSTALNTAGTVRCWGLNDSGQTAVPTNLGPCVGIAAGYYHTAAVQTTGVVRCWGDNSYGQTTVPTNLGPIIQIASDGYHTVVLTSTYGVKAWGRNTYGQCTNPTDLIPVDGLAVGGNHTTALLRVLPVCAGDINDDRVINGSDLGIMLTKWGPVAAGEPSDMNNDGKVDGADLGALLTRWGTPCPL
;
A
#
# COMPACT_ATOMS: atom_id res chain seq x y z
N MET A 1 -14.14 3.76 12.16
CA MET A 1 -13.43 4.67 11.24
C MET A 1 -11.97 4.28 11.29
N HIS A 2 -11.52 3.48 10.32
CA HIS A 2 -10.16 2.96 10.26
C HIS A 2 -9.25 4.04 9.66
N ALA A 3 -8.13 4.30 10.32
CA ALA A 3 -7.05 5.10 9.76
C ALA A 3 -6.34 4.23 8.71
N LEU A 4 -6.45 4.61 7.43
CA LEU A 4 -5.76 3.98 6.32
C LEU A 4 -4.70 4.95 5.83
N HIS A 5 -3.43 4.57 5.96
CA HIS A 5 -2.32 5.32 5.41
C HIS A 5 -2.46 5.50 3.90
N THR A 6 -2.26 6.73 3.43
CA THR A 6 -2.13 7.10 2.01
C THR A 6 -3.33 6.87 1.08
N THR A 7 -4.52 6.52 1.58
CA THR A 7 -5.75 6.57 0.77
C THR A 7 -6.37 7.98 0.79
N ILE A 8 -6.50 8.61 -0.37
CA ILE A 8 -7.52 9.64 -0.60
C ILE A 8 -8.86 8.89 -0.52
N VAL A 9 -9.46 8.80 0.67
CA VAL A 9 -10.80 8.23 0.80
C VAL A 9 -11.80 9.19 0.16
N ILE A 10 -12.08 9.00 -1.13
CA ILE A 10 -13.36 9.42 -1.73
C ILE A 10 -14.24 8.17 -1.72
N GLY A 11 -15.02 8.01 -0.64
CA GLY A 11 -16.03 6.96 -0.54
C GLY A 11 -15.66 5.81 0.40
N SER A 12 -16.63 5.47 1.25
CA SER A 12 -16.63 4.38 2.21
C SER A 12 -16.51 3.01 1.54
N LEU A 13 -15.46 2.25 1.83
CA LEU A 13 -15.45 0.79 1.69
C LEU A 13 -15.60 0.19 3.09
N ALA A 14 -16.83 0.28 3.60
CA ALA A 14 -17.32 -0.63 4.62
C ALA A 14 -18.02 -1.79 3.89
N ALA A 15 -17.69 -3.01 4.31
CA ALA A 15 -18.25 -4.28 3.89
C ALA A 15 -17.87 -4.74 2.47
N LEU A 16 -17.05 -5.80 2.40
CA LEU A 16 -17.30 -7.00 1.60
C LEU A 16 -16.21 -8.03 1.95
N CYS A 17 -16.55 -9.02 2.79
CA CYS A 17 -15.98 -10.36 2.67
C CYS A 17 -16.89 -11.35 3.40
N SER A 18 -17.62 -12.16 2.63
CA SER A 18 -18.13 -13.44 3.11
C SER A 18 -18.35 -14.36 1.90
N VAL A 19 -17.27 -14.74 1.23
CA VAL A 19 -17.03 -16.09 0.69
C VAL A 19 -15.62 -16.13 0.10
N ALA A 20 -14.83 -17.10 0.54
CA ALA A 20 -13.56 -17.49 -0.04
C ALA A 20 -13.79 -18.74 -0.89
N HIS A 21 -13.34 -18.77 -2.15
CA HIS A 21 -12.85 -19.95 -2.87
C HIS A 21 -11.87 -19.54 -3.99
N ALA A 22 -10.66 -20.12 -3.91
CA ALA A 22 -9.55 -20.28 -4.87
C ALA A 22 -9.64 -19.59 -6.25
N GLY A 23 -8.93 -18.46 -6.36
CA GLY A 23 -8.59 -17.81 -7.64
C GLY A 23 -8.07 -16.39 -7.38
N VAL A 24 -6.84 -16.27 -6.86
CA VAL A 24 -6.18 -14.99 -6.54
C VAL A 24 -6.84 -14.13 -5.43
N GLU A 25 -7.14 -14.71 -4.27
CA GLU A 25 -7.77 -13.99 -3.15
C GLU A 25 -6.79 -13.08 -2.38
N GLY A 26 -6.99 -11.75 -2.42
CA GLY A 26 -6.38 -10.75 -1.53
C GLY A 26 -4.87 -10.87 -1.35
N GLY A 27 -4.19 -11.33 -2.40
CA GLY A 27 -2.76 -11.58 -2.40
C GLY A 27 -1.96 -10.29 -2.31
N ILE A 28 -0.73 -10.40 -1.83
CA ILE A 28 0.26 -9.32 -1.92
C ILE A 28 1.12 -9.58 -3.16
N ARG A 29 1.32 -8.55 -3.97
CA ARG A 29 2.33 -8.57 -5.04
C ARG A 29 3.45 -7.59 -4.71
N CYS A 30 4.69 -8.03 -4.87
CA CYS A 30 5.87 -7.21 -4.64
C CYS A 30 6.84 -7.35 -5.81
N TRP A 31 7.42 -6.23 -6.24
CA TRP A 31 8.42 -6.20 -7.30
C TRP A 31 9.45 -5.10 -7.06
N GLY A 32 10.62 -5.21 -7.70
CA GLY A 32 11.76 -4.34 -7.47
C GLY A 32 12.95 -5.07 -6.85
N TYR A 33 13.71 -4.37 -6.01
CA TYR A 33 14.87 -4.95 -5.32
C TYR A 33 14.47 -6.01 -4.30
N ASN A 34 15.13 -7.17 -4.34
CA ASN A 34 14.78 -8.34 -3.51
C ASN A 34 15.97 -9.07 -2.88
N ALA A 35 17.14 -8.44 -2.74
CA ALA A 35 18.31 -9.15 -2.21
C ALA A 35 18.18 -9.57 -0.73
N SER A 36 17.27 -8.95 0.01
CA SER A 36 16.97 -9.30 1.40
C SER A 36 15.70 -10.14 1.54
N GLY A 37 15.06 -10.53 0.44
CA GLY A 37 13.80 -11.27 0.45
C GLY A 37 12.58 -10.42 0.76
N GLN A 38 12.65 -9.08 0.69
CA GLN A 38 11.52 -8.17 0.94
C GLN A 38 10.33 -8.39 -0.01
N CYS A 39 10.56 -8.93 -1.21
CA CYS A 39 9.52 -9.33 -2.15
C CYS A 39 9.22 -10.84 -2.14
N ASN A 40 9.84 -11.63 -1.25
CA ASN A 40 9.49 -13.03 -1.06
C ASN A 40 8.24 -13.13 -0.18
N VAL A 41 7.08 -12.79 -0.76
CA VAL A 41 5.78 -12.88 -0.07
C VAL A 41 5.57 -14.32 0.43
N PRO A 42 5.42 -14.53 1.76
CA PRO A 42 5.22 -15.87 2.30
C PRO A 42 4.01 -16.58 1.70
N SER A 43 4.15 -17.86 1.37
CA SER A 43 3.04 -18.69 0.89
C SER A 43 2.02 -18.95 1.99
N GLY A 44 0.73 -19.05 1.64
CA GLY A 44 -0.34 -19.39 2.58
C GLY A 44 -0.70 -18.26 3.56
N LEU A 45 -0.35 -17.02 3.23
CA LEU A 45 -0.87 -15.87 3.94
C LEU A 45 -2.41 -15.82 3.80
N PRO A 46 -3.15 -15.58 4.89
CA PRO A 46 -4.59 -15.29 4.79
C PRO A 46 -4.82 -13.95 4.07
N LEU A 47 -6.08 -13.58 3.89
CA LEU A 47 -6.43 -12.26 3.36
C LEU A 47 -5.80 -11.14 4.20
N MET A 48 -5.00 -10.31 3.54
CA MET A 48 -4.38 -9.15 4.14
C MET A 48 -5.29 -7.93 3.98
N ALA A 49 -5.37 -7.11 5.02
CA ALA A 49 -6.04 -5.81 5.00
C ALA A 49 -5.17 -4.72 4.39
N TRP A 50 -3.85 -4.83 4.60
CA TRP A 50 -2.89 -3.81 4.21
C TRP A 50 -1.47 -4.37 4.06
N VAL A 51 -0.64 -3.65 3.32
CA VAL A 51 0.79 -3.92 3.15
C VAL A 51 1.56 -2.60 3.16
N GLU A 52 2.73 -2.61 3.79
CA GLU A 52 3.65 -1.48 3.86
C GLU A 52 5.09 -1.92 3.55
N GLY A 53 5.82 -1.05 2.87
CA GLY A 53 7.24 -1.23 2.58
C GLY A 53 8.11 -0.47 3.57
N GLY A 54 9.07 -1.13 4.19
CA GLY A 54 10.25 -0.47 4.76
C GLY A 54 11.37 -0.38 3.73
N ALA A 55 12.58 0.05 4.12
CA ALA A 55 13.68 0.16 3.15
C ALA A 55 14.03 -1.19 2.49
N ASN A 56 14.12 -2.25 3.30
CA ASN A 56 14.50 -3.61 2.87
C ASN A 56 13.67 -4.72 3.57
N HIS A 57 12.49 -4.39 4.09
CA HIS A 57 11.55 -5.35 4.66
C HIS A 57 10.13 -4.93 4.29
N THR A 58 9.19 -5.87 4.40
CA THR A 58 7.76 -5.66 4.11
C THR A 58 6.95 -6.06 5.33
N ILE A 59 5.94 -5.27 5.66
CA ILE A 59 5.02 -5.51 6.77
C ILE A 59 3.62 -5.64 6.18
N ALA A 60 2.86 -6.64 6.61
CA ALA A 60 1.48 -6.83 6.22
C ALA A 60 0.58 -6.94 7.46
N LEU A 61 -0.61 -6.38 7.34
CA LEU A 61 -1.63 -6.35 8.38
C LEU A 61 -2.83 -7.18 7.92
N GLN A 62 -3.32 -8.09 8.76
CA GLN A 62 -4.58 -8.81 8.55
C GLN A 62 -5.78 -8.04 9.05
N ASN A 63 -6.97 -8.39 8.54
CA ASN A 63 -8.25 -7.85 8.99
C ASN A 63 -8.53 -8.09 10.49
N ASN A 64 -7.93 -9.12 11.08
CA ASN A 64 -8.05 -9.43 12.52
C ASN A 64 -6.99 -8.72 13.39
N GLY A 65 -6.16 -7.85 12.81
CA GLY A 65 -5.11 -7.11 13.52
C GLY A 65 -3.80 -7.87 13.72
N VAL A 66 -3.62 -9.04 13.11
CA VAL A 66 -2.35 -9.79 13.16
C VAL A 66 -1.37 -9.23 12.13
N VAL A 67 -0.14 -8.93 12.58
CA VAL A 67 0.94 -8.42 11.74
C VAL A 67 1.87 -9.55 11.30
N ARG A 68 2.33 -9.48 10.06
CA ARG A 68 3.36 -10.34 9.48
C ARG A 68 4.45 -9.46 8.87
N ALA A 69 5.71 -9.84 9.01
CA ALA A 69 6.82 -9.11 8.41
C ALA A 69 7.86 -10.08 7.85
N TRP A 70 8.51 -9.69 6.76
CA TRP A 70 9.56 -10.47 6.10
C TRP A 70 10.57 -9.55 5.39
N GLY A 71 11.72 -10.10 5.01
CA GLY A 71 12.83 -9.36 4.41
C GLY A 71 14.03 -9.24 5.36
N LEU A 72 14.76 -8.14 5.26
CA LEU A 72 15.94 -7.86 6.11
C LEU A 72 15.56 -7.88 7.60
N ASN A 73 16.41 -8.48 8.43
CA ASN A 73 16.13 -8.63 9.87
C ASN A 73 17.35 -8.40 10.77
N ASN A 74 18.38 -7.69 10.31
CA ASN A 74 19.62 -7.49 11.07
C ASN A 74 19.42 -6.72 12.39
N TYR A 75 18.32 -5.98 12.52
CA TYR A 75 17.97 -5.21 13.71
C TYR A 75 16.73 -5.77 14.43
N GLY A 76 16.18 -6.90 13.96
CA GLY A 76 14.93 -7.45 14.47
C GLY A 76 13.67 -6.76 13.92
N GLN A 77 13.76 -5.94 12.86
CA GLN A 77 12.60 -5.26 12.26
C GLN A 77 11.54 -6.21 11.71
N SER A 78 11.92 -7.43 11.32
CA SER A 78 10.96 -8.46 10.90
C SER A 78 10.48 -9.35 12.06
N ASN A 79 11.01 -9.18 13.28
CA ASN A 79 10.60 -9.92 14.47
C ASN A 79 9.36 -9.29 15.11
N VAL A 80 8.18 -9.53 14.53
CA VAL A 80 6.89 -9.01 15.03
C VAL A 80 6.67 -9.43 16.49
N PRO A 81 6.48 -8.48 17.43
CA PRO A 81 6.19 -8.81 18.83
C PRO A 81 4.88 -9.59 18.97
N THR A 82 4.85 -10.59 19.86
CA THR A 82 3.69 -11.49 20.02
C THR A 82 2.48 -10.85 20.70
N ASN A 83 2.67 -9.73 21.42
CA ASN A 83 1.65 -9.09 22.27
C ASN A 83 1.37 -7.63 21.85
N LEU A 84 1.21 -7.36 20.55
CA LEU A 84 0.88 -6.01 20.07
C LEU A 84 -0.53 -5.56 20.47
N GLY A 85 -1.48 -6.49 20.60
CA GLY A 85 -2.91 -6.18 20.67
C GLY A 85 -3.54 -6.17 19.27
N VAL A 86 -4.71 -5.54 19.12
CA VAL A 86 -5.37 -5.41 17.81
C VAL A 86 -4.74 -4.25 17.06
N VAL A 87 -3.85 -4.57 16.12
CA VAL A 87 -3.21 -3.57 15.25
C VAL A 87 -4.22 -3.08 14.22
N VAL A 88 -4.21 -1.77 13.95
CA VAL A 88 -5.06 -1.11 12.95
C VAL A 88 -4.27 -0.41 11.87
N ASP A 89 -2.96 -0.20 12.07
CA ASP A 89 -2.07 0.41 11.10
C ASP A 89 -0.62 -0.05 11.33
N VAL A 90 0.20 -0.02 10.29
CA VAL A 90 1.62 -0.38 10.34
C VAL A 90 2.44 0.62 9.51
N ALA A 91 3.73 0.76 9.81
CA ALA A 91 4.66 1.54 9.00
C ALA A 91 6.08 0.96 9.10
N GLY A 92 6.84 1.00 8.00
CA GLY A 92 8.21 0.51 7.91
C GLY A 92 9.23 1.62 7.68
N GLY A 93 10.28 1.68 8.49
CA GLY A 93 11.44 2.55 8.27
C GLY A 93 12.63 1.81 7.64
N PHE A 94 13.84 2.34 7.81
CA PHE A 94 15.07 1.69 7.33
C PHE A 94 15.33 0.37 8.05
N GLY A 95 15.38 0.44 9.38
CA GLY A 95 15.67 -0.69 10.25
C GLY A 95 14.66 -0.88 11.38
N HIS A 96 13.52 -0.18 11.35
CA HIS A 96 12.49 -0.24 12.39
C HIS A 96 11.10 -0.42 11.79
N SER A 97 10.17 -0.89 12.60
CA SER A 97 8.77 -1.09 12.25
C SER A 97 7.89 -0.53 13.35
N VAL A 98 6.75 0.04 12.96
CA VAL A 98 5.81 0.70 13.86
C VAL A 98 4.42 0.11 13.65
N ALA A 99 3.69 -0.10 14.74
CA ALA A 99 2.29 -0.51 14.73
C ALA A 99 1.44 0.46 15.55
N LEU A 100 0.28 0.81 15.00
CA LEU A 100 -0.79 1.53 15.71
C LEU A 100 -1.80 0.52 16.21
N ILE A 101 -2.07 0.54 17.51
CA ILE A 101 -3.06 -0.32 18.15
C ILE A 101 -4.41 0.38 18.14
N ASN A 102 -5.51 -0.38 18.08
CA ASN A 102 -6.88 0.15 17.99
C ASN A 102 -7.28 1.16 19.09
N ASN A 103 -6.58 1.16 20.22
CA ASN A 103 -6.77 2.10 21.33
C ASN A 103 -5.94 3.39 21.19
N GLY A 104 -5.26 3.59 20.06
CA GLY A 104 -4.40 4.74 19.78
C GLY A 104 -2.98 4.64 20.34
N THR A 105 -2.58 3.48 20.87
CA THR A 105 -1.20 3.24 21.35
C THR A 105 -0.27 2.96 20.17
N VAL A 106 0.94 3.51 20.19
CA VAL A 106 2.00 3.21 19.22
C VAL A 106 3.00 2.23 19.83
N ARG A 107 3.39 1.22 19.05
CA ARG A 107 4.45 0.26 19.37
C ARG A 107 5.50 0.29 18.27
N CYS A 108 6.78 0.25 18.64
CA CYS A 108 7.89 0.21 17.69
C CYS A 108 8.86 -0.91 18.08
N TRP A 109 9.47 -1.55 17.09
CA TRP A 109 10.55 -2.53 17.27
C TRP A 109 11.56 -2.43 16.13
N GLY A 110 12.77 -2.94 16.37
CA GLY A 110 13.89 -2.88 15.43
C GLY A 110 15.01 -1.93 15.90
N LEU A 111 15.69 -1.32 14.93
CA LEU A 111 16.76 -0.34 15.11
C LEU A 111 16.30 0.85 15.96
N ASN A 112 17.15 1.30 16.89
CA ASN A 112 16.83 2.42 17.77
C ASN A 112 18.02 3.35 18.05
N ASP A 113 19.05 3.35 17.20
CA ASP A 113 20.28 4.12 17.41
C ASP A 113 20.05 5.63 17.49
N PHE A 114 18.97 6.12 16.87
CA PHE A 114 18.55 7.53 16.90
C PHE A 114 17.31 7.76 17.77
N GLY A 115 16.85 6.75 18.51
CA GLY A 115 15.62 6.84 19.30
C GLY A 115 14.34 6.71 18.47
N GLN A 116 14.39 6.23 17.23
CA GLN A 116 13.21 6.08 16.35
C GLN A 116 12.15 5.09 16.89
N CYS A 117 12.56 4.16 17.77
CA CYS A 117 11.65 3.33 18.54
C CYS A 117 11.42 3.78 20.00
N ALA A 118 12.00 4.90 20.43
CA ALA A 118 11.71 5.50 21.73
C ALA A 118 10.39 6.29 21.68
N VAL A 119 9.27 5.58 21.59
CA VAL A 119 7.91 6.15 21.49
C VAL A 119 7.67 7.12 22.65
N PRO A 120 7.44 8.42 22.39
CA PRO A 120 7.24 9.41 23.44
C PRO A 120 5.97 9.16 24.26
N SER A 121 6.00 9.51 25.54
CA SER A 121 4.78 9.58 26.35
C SER A 121 3.89 10.74 25.92
N GLY A 122 2.57 10.64 26.13
CA GLY A 122 1.65 11.77 25.94
C GLY A 122 1.30 12.09 24.49
N LEU A 123 1.30 11.10 23.59
CA LEU A 123 0.84 11.27 22.21
C LEU A 123 -0.67 11.53 22.10
N GLY A 124 -1.45 11.18 23.14
CA GLY A 124 -2.91 11.12 23.07
C GLY A 124 -3.37 9.88 22.29
N VAL A 125 -4.60 9.93 21.76
CA VAL A 125 -5.13 8.84 20.92
C VAL A 125 -4.59 9.03 19.49
N VAL A 126 -3.58 8.25 19.12
CA VAL A 126 -2.99 8.30 17.78
C VAL A 126 -3.95 7.73 16.75
N SER A 127 -4.00 8.37 15.58
CA SER A 127 -4.84 7.99 14.43
C SER A 127 -4.05 7.86 13.13
N TRP A 128 -2.74 8.02 13.12
CA TRP A 128 -1.89 7.89 11.93
C TRP A 128 -0.42 7.78 12.35
N ILE A 129 0.40 6.99 11.66
CA ILE A 129 1.82 6.74 11.98
C ILE A 129 2.70 6.67 10.73
N ALA A 130 3.52 7.68 10.43
CA ALA A 130 4.42 7.63 9.26
C ALA A 130 5.87 7.39 9.66
N THR A 131 6.60 6.59 8.87
CA THR A 131 8.03 6.35 9.08
C THR A 131 8.77 6.37 7.76
N SER A 132 10.00 6.87 7.78
CA SER A 132 10.99 6.60 6.74
C SER A 132 12.38 6.79 7.34
N LEU A 133 13.36 6.14 6.74
CA LEU A 133 14.71 5.95 7.25
C LEU A 133 14.75 5.77 8.78
N ASP A 134 15.16 6.81 9.50
CA ASP A 134 15.43 6.77 10.93
C ASP A 134 14.58 7.73 11.77
N HIS A 135 13.39 8.13 11.29
CA HIS A 135 12.44 8.88 12.12
C HIS A 135 10.99 8.40 11.96
N THR A 136 10.20 8.68 12.99
CA THR A 136 8.79 8.34 13.08
C THR A 136 7.97 9.59 13.36
N LEU A 137 6.83 9.69 12.70
CA LEU A 137 5.78 10.68 12.89
C LEU A 137 4.52 10.00 13.41
N SER A 138 3.77 10.73 14.24
CA SER A 138 2.40 10.38 14.59
C SER A 138 1.48 11.59 14.47
N LEU A 139 0.22 11.32 14.15
CA LEU A 139 -0.88 12.28 14.19
C LEU A 139 -1.93 11.73 15.14
N ASN A 140 -2.36 12.54 16.10
CA ASN A 140 -3.46 12.16 16.98
C ASN A 140 -4.82 12.68 16.48
N THR A 141 -5.90 12.17 17.08
CA THR A 141 -7.28 12.53 16.74
C THR A 141 -7.62 14.01 16.95
N SER A 142 -6.78 14.77 17.66
CA SER A 142 -6.89 16.22 17.83
C SER A 142 -6.15 17.01 16.75
N GLY A 143 -5.58 16.34 15.74
CA GLY A 143 -4.83 16.97 14.66
C GLY A 143 -3.41 17.40 15.03
N VAL A 144 -2.86 16.89 16.14
CA VAL A 144 -1.53 17.25 16.63
C VAL A 144 -0.49 16.25 16.14
N VAL A 145 0.59 16.78 15.56
CA VAL A 145 1.74 16.00 15.06
C VAL A 145 2.82 15.89 16.13
N ARG A 146 3.45 14.72 16.22
CA ARG A 146 4.67 14.47 17.00
C ARG A 146 5.67 13.71 16.13
N ALA A 147 6.95 13.99 16.32
CA ALA A 147 8.06 13.38 15.61
C ALA A 147 9.16 12.98 16.58
N TRP A 148 9.82 11.85 16.35
CA TRP A 148 10.98 11.38 17.13
C TRP A 148 11.88 10.49 16.27
N GLY A 149 13.13 10.29 16.71
CA GLY A 149 14.18 9.62 15.95
C GLY A 149 15.29 10.59 15.53
N ALA A 150 15.92 10.31 14.39
CA ALA A 150 16.97 11.15 13.81
C ALA A 150 16.47 12.58 13.58
N ASN A 151 17.29 13.57 13.95
CA ASN A 151 16.93 14.99 13.85
C ASN A 151 18.09 15.91 13.45
N LEU A 152 19.13 15.37 12.79
CA LEU A 152 20.29 16.17 12.37
C LEU A 152 19.91 17.24 11.33
N ASP A 153 18.86 17.00 10.55
CA ASP A 153 18.36 17.90 9.52
C ASP A 153 17.12 18.67 9.96
N GLY A 154 16.70 18.52 11.22
CA GLY A 154 15.48 19.12 11.76
C GLY A 154 14.19 18.40 11.35
N GLN A 155 14.25 17.17 10.82
CA GLN A 155 13.06 16.39 10.42
C GLN A 155 12.08 16.11 11.58
N CYS A 156 12.54 16.13 12.83
CA CYS A 156 11.67 16.03 14.02
C CYS A 156 11.27 17.40 14.61
N ASN A 157 11.71 18.53 14.06
CA ASN A 157 11.35 19.88 14.52
C ASN A 157 9.97 20.30 13.99
N VAL A 158 8.91 19.67 14.51
CA VAL A 158 7.52 19.91 14.08
C VAL A 158 7.14 21.40 14.21
N PRO A 159 6.72 22.07 13.12
CA PRO A 159 6.28 23.46 13.16
C PRO A 159 5.05 23.67 14.05
N THR A 160 4.96 24.82 14.72
CA THR A 160 3.84 25.15 15.62
C THR A 160 2.57 25.60 14.88
N ASN A 161 2.68 25.96 13.60
CA ASN A 161 1.63 26.60 12.79
C ASN A 161 1.11 25.70 11.65
N LEU A 162 0.89 24.42 11.92
CA LEU A 162 0.35 23.47 10.93
C LEU A 162 -1.17 23.60 10.72
N GLY A 163 -1.89 24.17 11.70
CA GLY A 163 -3.36 24.07 11.76
C GLY A 163 -3.80 22.66 12.17
N VAL A 164 -5.07 22.31 11.91
CA VAL A 164 -5.57 20.95 12.18
C VAL A 164 -5.06 20.01 11.09
N VAL A 165 -4.11 19.15 11.43
CA VAL A 165 -3.49 18.23 10.46
C VAL A 165 -4.44 17.06 10.18
N ALA A 166 -4.57 16.72 8.91
CA ALA A 166 -5.40 15.62 8.41
C ALA A 166 -4.56 14.41 7.96
N ARG A 167 -3.35 14.65 7.41
CA ARG A 167 -2.43 13.61 6.98
C ARG A 167 -0.98 14.00 7.25
N ILE A 168 -0.13 13.00 7.43
CA ILE A 168 1.33 13.13 7.54
C ILE A 168 2.01 12.14 6.61
N ALA A 169 3.21 12.48 6.14
CA ALA A 169 4.11 11.55 5.48
C ALA A 169 5.56 11.87 5.88
N ALA A 170 6.37 10.82 6.09
CA ALA A 170 7.78 10.92 6.43
C ALA A 170 8.61 10.61 5.18
N GLY A 171 9.48 11.53 4.78
CA GLY A 171 10.51 11.27 3.79
C GLY A 171 11.79 10.79 4.46
N GLY A 172 12.89 10.61 3.72
CA GLY A 172 14.13 10.10 4.32
C GLY A 172 14.71 11.07 5.37
N TYR A 173 14.77 12.35 5.03
CA TYR A 173 15.41 13.41 5.83
C TYR A 173 14.51 14.62 6.08
N HIS A 174 13.21 14.48 5.78
CA HIS A 174 12.23 15.54 5.93
C HIS A 174 10.86 14.95 6.27
N SER A 175 9.97 15.80 6.74
CA SER A 175 8.62 15.44 7.14
C SER A 175 7.61 16.37 6.50
N THR A 176 6.40 15.86 6.30
CA THR A 176 5.33 16.58 5.63
C THR A 176 4.00 16.43 6.38
N ALA A 177 3.20 17.49 6.35
CA ALA A 177 1.85 17.50 6.87
C ALA A 177 0.89 18.17 5.88
N LEU A 178 -0.30 17.61 5.76
CA LEU A 178 -1.44 18.16 5.04
C LEU A 178 -2.53 18.49 6.04
N ASN A 179 -2.93 19.76 6.12
CA ASN A 179 -4.00 20.18 7.01
C ASN A 179 -5.40 20.07 6.37
N THR A 180 -6.44 20.21 7.17
CA THR A 180 -7.84 20.11 6.74
C THR A 180 -8.26 21.19 5.73
N ALA A 181 -7.49 22.28 5.61
CA ALA A 181 -7.67 23.31 4.58
C ALA A 181 -6.96 22.97 3.25
N GLY A 182 -6.35 21.80 3.14
CA GLY A 182 -5.62 21.35 1.95
C GLY A 182 -4.23 21.98 1.81
N THR A 183 -3.69 22.63 2.84
CA THR A 183 -2.35 23.24 2.80
C THR A 183 -1.28 22.22 3.17
N VAL A 184 -0.25 22.11 2.33
CA VAL A 184 0.94 21.28 2.58
C VAL A 184 2.02 22.10 3.29
N ARG A 185 2.64 21.50 4.30
CA ARG A 185 3.84 22.02 4.99
C ARG A 185 4.89 20.93 5.04
N CYS A 186 6.14 21.30 4.77
CA CYS A 186 7.28 20.40 4.82
C CYS A 186 8.38 21.02 5.71
N TRP A 187 9.13 20.20 6.44
CA TRP A 187 10.25 20.63 7.28
C TRP A 187 11.33 19.55 7.36
N GLY A 188 12.55 19.93 7.72
CA GLY A 188 13.73 19.05 7.68
C GLY A 188 14.73 19.48 6.59
N LEU A 189 15.50 18.52 6.07
CA LEU A 189 16.49 18.73 5.02
C LEU A 189 15.88 19.41 3.78
N ASN A 190 16.61 20.32 3.14
CA ASN A 190 16.16 21.02 1.94
C ASN A 190 17.22 21.17 0.84
N ASP A 191 18.32 20.42 0.88
CA ASP A 191 19.43 20.58 -0.06
C ASP A 191 19.03 20.35 -1.53
N SER A 192 17.96 19.59 -1.76
CA SER A 192 17.40 19.33 -3.09
C SER A 192 16.09 20.10 -3.34
N GLY A 193 15.68 20.97 -2.43
CA GLY A 193 14.40 21.69 -2.50
C GLY A 193 13.19 20.86 -2.06
N GLN A 194 13.37 19.70 -1.43
CA GLN A 194 12.28 18.79 -1.06
C GLN A 194 11.29 19.36 -0.04
N THR A 195 11.68 20.35 0.76
CA THR A 195 10.77 21.07 1.67
C THR A 195 10.32 22.43 1.10
N ALA A 196 10.80 22.82 -0.08
CA ALA A 196 10.39 24.04 -0.79
C ALA A 196 9.03 23.84 -1.49
N VAL A 197 7.95 23.85 -0.69
CA VAL A 197 6.57 23.72 -1.19
C VAL A 197 6.28 24.77 -2.28
N PRO A 198 5.84 24.36 -3.49
CA PRO A 198 5.55 25.31 -4.57
C PRO A 198 4.51 26.36 -4.19
N THR A 199 4.78 27.64 -4.49
CA THR A 199 3.88 28.76 -4.15
C THR A 199 2.50 28.67 -4.80
N ASN A 200 2.40 27.98 -5.92
CA ASN A 200 1.18 27.74 -6.70
C ASN A 200 0.69 26.28 -6.61
N LEU A 201 0.92 25.60 -5.48
CA LEU A 201 0.48 24.22 -5.29
C LEU A 201 -1.06 24.09 -5.19
N GLY A 202 -1.78 25.12 -4.72
CA GLY A 202 -3.21 25.01 -4.48
C GLY A 202 -3.58 23.98 -3.39
N PRO A 203 -4.88 23.71 -3.16
CA PRO A 203 -5.31 22.77 -2.15
C PRO A 203 -5.06 21.31 -2.56
N CYS A 204 -4.58 20.51 -1.61
CA CYS A 204 -4.26 19.09 -1.78
C CYS A 204 -5.15 18.16 -0.97
N VAL A 205 -5.25 16.91 -1.41
CA VAL A 205 -6.02 15.82 -0.77
C VAL A 205 -5.13 14.62 -0.39
N GLY A 206 -3.92 14.55 -0.94
CA GLY A 206 -2.93 13.52 -0.65
C GLY A 206 -1.51 14.07 -0.67
N ILE A 207 -0.63 13.46 0.11
CA ILE A 207 0.80 13.77 0.21
C ILE A 207 1.59 12.45 0.32
N ALA A 208 2.81 12.45 -0.21
CA ALA A 208 3.80 11.39 -0.05
C ALA A 208 5.21 11.99 -0.08
N ALA A 209 6.18 11.33 0.53
CA ALA A 209 7.54 11.84 0.67
C ALA A 209 8.56 10.72 0.47
N GLY A 210 9.44 10.86 -0.52
CA GLY A 210 10.61 10.00 -0.69
C GLY A 210 11.82 10.49 0.09
N TYR A 211 13.01 10.00 -0.22
CA TYR A 211 14.24 10.41 0.49
C TYR A 211 14.55 11.89 0.29
N TYR A 212 14.45 12.35 -0.96
CA TYR A 212 14.82 13.71 -1.36
C TYR A 212 13.77 14.38 -2.27
N HIS A 213 12.55 13.85 -2.32
CA HIS A 213 11.44 14.47 -3.06
C HIS A 213 10.14 14.36 -2.30
N THR A 214 9.22 15.27 -2.60
CA THR A 214 7.85 15.29 -2.07
C THR A 214 6.87 15.27 -3.21
N ALA A 215 5.75 14.57 -3.02
CA ALA A 215 4.64 14.53 -3.95
C ALA A 215 3.33 14.92 -3.26
N ALA A 216 2.46 15.59 -3.99
CA ALA A 216 1.12 15.92 -3.52
C ALA A 216 0.09 15.76 -4.64
N VAL A 217 -1.12 15.35 -4.26
CA VAL A 217 -2.29 15.28 -5.15
C VAL A 217 -3.18 16.47 -4.85
N GLN A 218 -3.37 17.34 -5.83
CA GLN A 218 -4.30 18.48 -5.74
C GLN A 218 -5.76 17.99 -5.70
N THR A 219 -6.68 18.80 -5.17
CA THR A 219 -8.13 18.51 -5.22
C THR A 219 -8.67 18.35 -6.65
N THR A 220 -7.96 18.91 -7.63
CA THR A 220 -8.23 18.79 -9.07
C THR A 220 -7.79 17.45 -9.66
N GLY A 221 -7.12 16.59 -8.87
CA GLY A 221 -6.56 15.31 -9.30
C GLY A 221 -5.15 15.40 -9.92
N VAL A 222 -4.60 16.61 -10.06
CA VAL A 222 -3.24 16.81 -10.60
C VAL A 222 -2.19 16.44 -9.55
N VAL A 223 -1.21 15.64 -9.96
CA VAL A 223 -0.04 15.31 -9.12
C VAL A 223 1.06 16.36 -9.35
N ARG A 224 1.63 16.85 -8.26
CA ARG A 224 2.80 17.75 -8.28
C ARG A 224 3.91 17.13 -7.43
N CYS A 225 5.11 17.06 -7.98
CA CYS A 225 6.30 16.59 -7.27
C CYS A 225 7.37 17.69 -7.29
N TRP A 226 8.15 17.78 -6.22
CA TRP A 226 9.27 18.72 -6.10
C TRP A 226 10.40 18.12 -5.24
N GLY A 227 11.59 18.71 -5.31
CA GLY A 227 12.81 18.16 -4.69
C GLY A 227 13.81 17.66 -5.73
N ASP A 228 14.64 16.69 -5.35
CA ASP A 228 15.60 16.03 -6.23
C ASP A 228 14.91 15.48 -7.48
N ASN A 229 15.60 15.50 -8.61
CA ASN A 229 15.12 14.87 -9.85
C ASN A 229 16.18 14.01 -10.54
N SER A 230 17.23 13.59 -9.82
CA SER A 230 18.35 12.84 -10.39
C SER A 230 17.95 11.53 -11.08
N TYR A 231 16.80 10.94 -10.72
CA TYR A 231 16.24 9.75 -11.38
C TYR A 231 14.87 9.98 -12.02
N GLY A 232 14.44 11.25 -12.19
CA GLY A 232 13.14 11.56 -12.77
C GLY A 232 11.96 11.47 -11.79
N GLN A 233 12.19 11.34 -10.47
CA GLN A 233 11.12 11.21 -9.47
C GLN A 233 10.20 12.44 -9.35
N THR A 234 10.62 13.61 -9.85
CA THR A 234 9.75 14.80 -9.97
C THR A 234 9.26 15.05 -11.40
N THR A 235 9.70 14.25 -12.37
CA THR A 235 9.17 14.21 -13.75
C THR A 235 7.86 13.43 -13.78
N VAL A 236 6.77 14.08 -13.35
CA VAL A 236 5.43 13.47 -13.29
C VAL A 236 4.95 13.08 -14.69
N PRO A 237 4.57 11.81 -14.93
CA PRO A 237 4.02 11.38 -16.21
C PRO A 237 2.75 12.15 -16.59
N THR A 238 2.56 12.37 -17.88
CA THR A 238 1.29 12.90 -18.39
C THR A 238 0.20 11.81 -18.33
N ASN A 239 -1.08 12.22 -18.33
CA ASN A 239 -2.22 11.32 -18.43
C ASN A 239 -2.30 10.26 -17.30
N LEU A 240 -2.08 10.66 -16.05
CA LEU A 240 -2.24 9.75 -14.91
C LEU A 240 -3.70 9.29 -14.71
N GLY A 241 -4.68 10.10 -15.09
CA GLY A 241 -6.09 9.89 -14.71
C GLY A 241 -6.33 10.29 -13.25
N PRO A 242 -7.56 10.11 -12.73
CA PRO A 242 -7.87 10.44 -11.35
C PRO A 242 -7.10 9.54 -10.38
N ILE A 243 -6.49 10.14 -9.34
CA ILE A 243 -5.67 9.44 -8.35
C ILE A 243 -6.46 9.23 -7.06
N ILE A 244 -6.40 8.01 -6.51
CA ILE A 244 -7.01 7.66 -5.23
C ILE A 244 -5.98 7.34 -4.15
N GLN A 245 -4.73 7.04 -4.52
CA GLN A 245 -3.62 6.88 -3.58
C GLN A 245 -2.31 7.30 -4.24
N ILE A 246 -1.42 7.89 -3.45
CA ILE A 246 -0.04 8.22 -3.83
C ILE A 246 0.88 7.70 -2.74
N ALA A 247 2.02 7.14 -3.10
CA ALA A 247 3.05 6.70 -2.17
C ALA A 247 4.43 6.98 -2.76
N SER A 248 5.38 7.31 -1.90
CA SER A 248 6.76 7.59 -2.27
C SER A 248 7.65 7.08 -1.15
N ASP A 249 8.72 6.39 -1.53
CA ASP A 249 9.86 6.11 -0.67
C ASP A 249 11.09 5.96 -1.57
N GLY A 250 12.29 5.99 -0.98
CA GLY A 250 13.53 5.98 -1.74
C GLY A 250 13.56 7.10 -2.77
N TYR A 251 13.66 6.72 -4.05
CA TYR A 251 13.74 7.64 -5.19
C TYR A 251 12.65 7.40 -6.23
N HIS A 252 11.48 6.89 -5.83
CA HIS A 252 10.36 6.68 -6.74
C HIS A 252 9.01 7.05 -6.13
N THR A 253 8.05 7.27 -7.00
CA THR A 253 6.66 7.58 -6.65
C THR A 253 5.75 6.64 -7.40
N VAL A 254 4.72 6.17 -6.71
CA VAL A 254 3.71 5.27 -7.23
C VAL A 254 2.33 5.86 -6.93
N VAL A 255 1.41 5.75 -7.88
CA VAL A 255 0.02 6.15 -7.72
C VAL A 255 -0.93 5.02 -8.07
N LEU A 256 -2.04 4.96 -7.34
CA LEU A 256 -3.22 4.17 -7.67
C LEU A 256 -4.25 5.08 -8.35
N THR A 257 -4.72 4.68 -9.52
CA THR A 257 -5.77 5.40 -10.23
C THR A 257 -7.17 4.98 -9.75
N SER A 258 -8.20 5.78 -10.02
CA SER A 258 -9.60 5.41 -9.78
C SER A 258 -10.09 4.21 -10.60
N THR A 259 -9.29 3.76 -11.57
CA THR A 259 -9.51 2.53 -12.35
C THR A 259 -8.68 1.36 -11.79
N TYR A 260 -8.21 1.46 -10.55
CA TYR A 260 -7.42 0.45 -9.83
C TYR A 260 -6.11 0.06 -10.51
N GLY A 261 -5.57 0.95 -11.36
CA GLY A 261 -4.31 0.75 -12.07
C GLY A 261 -3.13 1.40 -11.34
N VAL A 262 -1.95 0.80 -11.48
CA VAL A 262 -0.71 1.30 -10.86
C VAL A 262 0.11 2.06 -11.89
N LYS A 263 0.57 3.27 -11.54
CA LYS A 263 1.55 4.03 -12.34
C LYS A 263 2.71 4.45 -11.45
N ALA A 264 3.93 4.24 -11.92
CA ALA A 264 5.15 4.54 -11.16
C ALA A 264 6.18 5.28 -12.00
N TRP A 265 6.97 6.14 -11.36
CA TRP A 265 8.07 6.87 -12.00
C TRP A 265 9.18 7.21 -10.98
N GLY A 266 10.34 7.60 -11.49
CA GLY A 266 11.57 7.81 -10.71
C GLY A 266 12.57 6.68 -10.94
N ARG A 267 13.41 6.41 -9.93
CA ARG A 267 14.46 5.39 -10.01
C ARG A 267 13.87 4.00 -10.30
N ASN A 268 14.38 3.36 -11.34
CA ASN A 268 13.93 2.05 -11.80
C ASN A 268 15.06 1.03 -11.95
N THR A 269 16.17 1.17 -11.21
CA THR A 269 17.35 0.30 -11.34
C THR A 269 17.05 -1.19 -11.13
N TYR A 270 16.00 -1.51 -10.36
CA TYR A 270 15.61 -2.87 -10.02
C TYR A 270 14.22 -3.24 -10.57
N GLY A 271 13.66 -2.43 -11.47
CA GLY A 271 12.31 -2.64 -11.99
C GLY A 271 11.18 -2.22 -11.04
N GLN A 272 11.45 -1.48 -9.95
CA GLN A 272 10.43 -1.06 -8.97
C GLN A 272 9.32 -0.16 -9.54
N CYS A 273 9.58 0.53 -10.66
CA CYS A 273 8.60 1.30 -11.42
C CYS A 273 8.02 0.53 -12.62
N THR A 274 8.45 -0.71 -12.85
CA THR A 274 7.96 -1.57 -13.92
C THR A 274 6.94 -2.55 -13.35
N ASN A 275 5.66 -2.28 -13.61
CA ASN A 275 4.58 -3.17 -13.18
C ASN A 275 4.82 -4.59 -13.73
N PRO A 276 4.61 -5.64 -12.91
CA PRO A 276 4.55 -7.01 -13.40
C PRO A 276 3.51 -7.15 -14.51
N THR A 277 3.80 -7.98 -15.51
CA THR A 277 2.89 -8.18 -16.66
C THR A 277 1.58 -8.87 -16.26
N ASP A 278 1.60 -9.59 -15.14
CA ASP A 278 0.46 -10.28 -14.53
C ASP A 278 -0.17 -9.46 -13.39
N LEU A 279 0.13 -8.16 -13.28
CA LEU A 279 -0.46 -7.30 -12.27
C LEU A 279 -1.94 -7.04 -12.59
N ILE A 280 -2.79 -7.49 -11.68
CA ILE A 280 -4.24 -7.29 -11.72
C ILE A 280 -4.60 -5.95 -11.06
N PRO A 281 -5.87 -5.48 -11.16
CA PRO A 281 -6.34 -4.35 -10.35
C PRO A 281 -5.98 -4.49 -8.87
N VAL A 282 -5.66 -3.37 -8.21
CA VAL A 282 -5.19 -3.38 -6.82
C VAL A 282 -6.04 -2.48 -5.93
N ASP A 283 -6.23 -2.88 -4.68
CA ASP A 283 -6.99 -2.13 -3.66
C ASP A 283 -6.11 -1.23 -2.80
N GLY A 284 -4.79 -1.45 -2.83
CA GLY A 284 -3.84 -0.64 -2.08
C GLY A 284 -2.42 -0.76 -2.62
N LEU A 285 -1.62 0.25 -2.35
CA LEU A 285 -0.21 0.31 -2.72
C LEU A 285 0.64 0.74 -1.53
N ALA A 286 1.87 0.25 -1.48
CA ALA A 286 2.91 0.81 -0.62
C ALA A 286 4.26 0.73 -1.32
N VAL A 287 5.18 1.55 -0.85
CA VAL A 287 6.48 1.77 -1.47
C VAL A 287 7.53 1.66 -0.39
N GLY A 288 8.49 0.75 -0.59
CA GLY A 288 9.70 0.68 0.24
C GLY A 288 10.88 1.32 -0.46
N GLY A 289 12.08 1.18 0.10
CA GLY A 289 13.25 1.94 -0.39
C GLY A 289 13.59 1.73 -1.87
N ASN A 290 13.44 0.51 -2.39
CA ASN A 290 13.67 0.18 -3.82
C ASN A 290 12.70 -0.92 -4.32
N HIS A 291 11.53 -1.06 -3.71
CA HIS A 291 10.53 -2.04 -4.10
C HIS A 291 9.12 -1.46 -3.95
N THR A 292 8.19 -1.96 -4.74
CA THR A 292 6.78 -1.59 -4.68
C THR A 292 5.97 -2.81 -4.28
N THR A 293 5.01 -2.61 -3.39
CA THR A 293 4.04 -3.63 -2.97
C THR A 293 2.63 -3.20 -3.32
N ALA A 294 1.79 -4.15 -3.69
CA ALA A 294 0.38 -3.94 -3.93
C ALA A 294 -0.45 -4.98 -3.19
N LEU A 295 -1.58 -4.52 -2.63
CA LEU A 295 -2.65 -5.40 -2.20
C LEU A 295 -3.57 -5.65 -3.40
N LEU A 296 -3.59 -6.89 -3.88
CA LEU A 296 -4.37 -7.26 -5.04
C LEU A 296 -5.87 -7.17 -4.73
N ARG A 297 -6.62 -6.63 -5.69
CA ARG A 297 -8.07 -6.50 -5.56
C ARG A 297 -8.70 -7.88 -5.60
N VAL A 298 -9.60 -8.12 -4.66
CA VAL A 298 -10.46 -9.32 -4.71
C VAL A 298 -11.49 -9.09 -5.80
N LEU A 299 -11.29 -9.74 -6.95
CA LEU A 299 -12.24 -9.68 -8.04
C LEU A 299 -13.37 -10.68 -7.79
N PRO A 300 -14.61 -10.37 -8.23
CA PRO A 300 -15.67 -11.36 -8.28
C PRO A 300 -15.21 -12.57 -9.11
N VAL A 301 -15.58 -13.77 -8.68
CA VAL A 301 -15.33 -14.99 -9.45
C VAL A 301 -15.96 -14.84 -10.83
N CYS A 302 -15.16 -15.02 -11.87
CA CYS A 302 -15.65 -15.07 -13.23
C CYS A 302 -16.21 -16.46 -13.50
N ALA A 303 -17.50 -16.66 -13.21
CA ALA A 303 -18.13 -17.96 -13.42
C ALA A 303 -17.97 -18.42 -14.88
N GLY A 304 -17.29 -19.55 -15.09
CA GLY A 304 -16.98 -20.11 -16.42
C GLY A 304 -15.54 -19.88 -16.90
N ASP A 305 -14.74 -19.06 -16.20
CA ASP A 305 -13.28 -19.02 -16.36
C ASP A 305 -12.68 -20.12 -15.47
N ILE A 306 -12.45 -21.28 -16.05
CA ILE A 306 -12.07 -22.51 -15.36
C ILE A 306 -10.55 -22.57 -15.18
N ASN A 307 -9.79 -21.92 -16.06
CA ASN A 307 -8.33 -21.86 -15.98
C ASN A 307 -7.78 -20.60 -15.27
N ASP A 308 -8.66 -19.70 -14.82
CA ASP A 308 -8.32 -18.44 -14.14
C ASP A 308 -7.46 -17.51 -15.03
N ASP A 309 -7.69 -17.53 -16.35
CA ASP A 309 -7.00 -16.68 -17.33
C ASP A 309 -7.78 -15.38 -17.66
N ARG A 310 -8.96 -15.22 -17.05
CA ARG A 310 -9.90 -14.09 -17.18
C ARG A 310 -10.58 -13.95 -18.53
N VAL A 311 -10.59 -15.01 -19.32
CA VAL A 311 -11.23 -15.03 -20.63
C VAL A 311 -11.98 -16.34 -20.81
N ILE A 312 -13.31 -16.30 -20.79
CA ILE A 312 -14.13 -17.50 -21.04
C ILE A 312 -14.02 -17.91 -22.51
N ASN A 313 -13.24 -18.95 -22.79
CA ASN A 313 -12.85 -19.36 -24.15
C ASN A 313 -12.72 -20.89 -24.32
N GLY A 314 -12.16 -21.30 -25.46
CA GLY A 314 -11.94 -22.72 -25.82
C GLY A 314 -11.10 -23.49 -24.81
N SER A 315 -10.22 -22.83 -24.07
CA SER A 315 -9.36 -23.42 -23.05
C SER A 315 -10.17 -23.89 -21.84
N ASP A 316 -11.15 -23.08 -21.39
CA ASP A 316 -12.07 -23.44 -20.31
C ASP A 316 -12.94 -24.63 -20.70
N LEU A 317 -13.48 -24.58 -21.92
CA LEU A 317 -14.24 -25.69 -22.49
C LEU A 317 -13.41 -26.97 -22.52
N GLY A 318 -12.14 -26.86 -22.93
CA GLY A 318 -11.21 -27.97 -22.93
C GLY A 318 -11.10 -28.61 -21.55
N ILE A 319 -10.90 -27.81 -20.50
CA ILE A 319 -10.80 -28.30 -19.11
C ILE A 319 -12.12 -28.91 -18.65
N MET A 320 -13.25 -28.23 -18.87
CA MET A 320 -14.57 -28.73 -18.51
C MET A 320 -14.81 -30.13 -19.08
N LEU A 321 -14.51 -30.34 -20.37
CA LEU A 321 -14.69 -31.63 -21.03
C LEU A 321 -13.78 -32.73 -20.47
N THR A 322 -12.61 -32.40 -19.91
CA THR A 322 -11.76 -33.39 -19.23
C THR A 322 -12.33 -33.89 -17.92
N LYS A 323 -13.27 -33.15 -17.32
CA LYS A 323 -13.90 -33.46 -16.03
C LYS A 323 -15.33 -34.00 -16.17
N TRP A 324 -15.75 -34.35 -17.39
CA TRP A 324 -17.10 -34.83 -17.68
C TRP A 324 -17.50 -36.03 -16.81
N GLY A 325 -18.67 -35.94 -16.18
CA GLY A 325 -19.17 -36.93 -15.23
C GLY A 325 -19.10 -36.48 -13.77
N PRO A 326 -19.20 -37.40 -12.80
CA PRO A 326 -19.22 -37.06 -11.38
C PRO A 326 -17.92 -36.40 -10.91
N VAL A 327 -18.05 -35.35 -10.10
CA VAL A 327 -16.91 -34.59 -9.55
C VAL A 327 -17.08 -34.33 -8.06
N ALA A 328 -15.99 -33.92 -7.40
CA ALA A 328 -16.05 -33.50 -6.01
C ALA A 328 -16.78 -32.16 -5.86
N ALA A 329 -17.39 -31.92 -4.71
CA ALA A 329 -18.03 -30.65 -4.40
C ALA A 329 -17.03 -29.49 -4.53
N GLY A 330 -17.42 -28.43 -5.23
CA GLY A 330 -16.58 -27.25 -5.47
C GLY A 330 -15.62 -27.37 -6.66
N GLU A 331 -15.74 -28.40 -7.50
CA GLU A 331 -14.99 -28.47 -8.76
C GLU A 331 -15.41 -27.30 -9.69
N PRO A 332 -14.48 -26.46 -10.18
CA PRO A 332 -14.83 -25.27 -10.97
C PRO A 332 -15.60 -25.54 -12.27
N SER A 333 -15.49 -26.76 -12.80
CA SER A 333 -16.22 -27.20 -14.00
C SER A 333 -17.68 -27.57 -13.73
N ASP A 334 -18.08 -27.82 -12.48
CA ASP A 334 -19.47 -28.01 -12.07
C ASP A 334 -20.08 -26.64 -11.72
N MET A 335 -20.61 -25.99 -12.75
CA MET A 335 -21.07 -24.60 -12.67
C MET A 335 -22.40 -24.46 -11.94
N ASN A 336 -23.15 -25.55 -11.78
CA ASN A 336 -24.45 -25.56 -11.14
C ASN A 336 -24.45 -26.23 -9.75
N ASN A 337 -23.29 -26.76 -9.33
CA ASN A 337 -23.04 -27.44 -8.05
C ASN A 337 -23.96 -28.65 -7.79
N ASP A 338 -24.27 -29.44 -8.82
CA ASP A 338 -25.04 -30.68 -8.67
C ASP A 338 -24.17 -31.95 -8.52
N GLY A 339 -22.84 -31.78 -8.46
CA GLY A 339 -21.87 -32.85 -8.25
C GLY A 339 -21.48 -33.59 -9.53
N LYS A 340 -21.83 -33.07 -10.71
CA LYS A 340 -21.44 -33.63 -12.01
C LYS A 340 -21.18 -32.51 -13.01
N VAL A 341 -20.25 -32.77 -13.93
CA VAL A 341 -20.01 -31.92 -15.10
C VAL A 341 -20.72 -32.55 -16.30
N ASP A 342 -21.74 -31.88 -16.81
CA ASP A 342 -22.51 -32.35 -17.96
C ASP A 342 -23.00 -31.23 -18.91
N GLY A 343 -24.00 -31.55 -19.73
CA GLY A 343 -24.55 -30.62 -20.71
C GLY A 343 -25.14 -29.34 -20.10
N ALA A 344 -25.57 -29.37 -18.84
CA ALA A 344 -26.06 -28.19 -18.13
C ALA A 344 -24.91 -27.21 -17.85
N ASP A 345 -23.75 -27.71 -17.42
CA ASP A 345 -22.55 -26.91 -17.20
C ASP A 345 -21.98 -26.37 -18.50
N LEU A 346 -21.95 -27.20 -19.54
CA LEU A 346 -21.57 -26.76 -20.88
C LEU A 346 -22.48 -25.63 -21.39
N GLY A 347 -23.79 -25.78 -21.20
CA GLY A 347 -24.75 -24.71 -21.50
C GLY A 347 -24.44 -23.43 -20.71
N ALA A 348 -24.16 -23.55 -19.41
CA ALA A 348 -23.81 -22.43 -18.55
C ALA A 348 -22.50 -21.73 -18.98
N LEU A 349 -21.48 -22.49 -19.40
CA LEU A 349 -20.23 -21.96 -19.94
C LEU A 349 -20.47 -21.17 -21.22
N LEU A 350 -21.21 -21.76 -22.16
CA LEU A 350 -21.50 -21.17 -23.47
C LEU A 350 -22.34 -19.90 -23.37
N THR A 351 -23.25 -19.79 -22.37
CA THR A 351 -24.00 -18.53 -22.15
C THR A 351 -23.11 -17.35 -21.76
N ARG A 352 -21.89 -17.62 -21.30
CA ARG A 352 -20.91 -16.63 -20.86
C ARG A 352 -19.72 -16.53 -21.82
N TRP A 353 -19.79 -17.20 -22.97
CA TRP A 353 -18.69 -17.27 -23.93
C TRP A 353 -18.25 -15.90 -24.43
N GLY A 354 -16.95 -15.61 -24.33
CA GLY A 354 -16.39 -14.32 -24.74
C GLY A 354 -16.87 -13.13 -23.90
N THR A 355 -17.58 -13.36 -22.78
CA THR A 355 -17.94 -12.29 -21.85
C THR A 355 -16.68 -11.85 -21.11
N PRO A 356 -16.31 -10.57 -21.15
CA PRO A 356 -15.17 -10.08 -20.36
C PRO A 356 -15.45 -10.27 -18.87
N CYS A 357 -14.52 -10.90 -18.16
CA CYS A 357 -14.60 -10.99 -16.70
C CYS A 357 -14.58 -9.58 -16.08
N PRO A 358 -15.38 -9.31 -15.04
CA PRO A 358 -15.41 -8.00 -14.40
C PRO A 358 -14.04 -7.65 -13.79
N LEU A 359 -13.61 -6.40 -13.99
CA LEU A 359 -12.42 -5.78 -13.39
C LEU A 359 -12.74 -5.05 -12.07
#